data_AF-A0A4U2ZN16-F1
#
_entry.id   AF-A0A4U2ZN16-F1
#
_cell.length_a   1.000
_cell.length_b   1.000
_cell.length_c   1.000
_cell.angle_alpha   90.00
_cell.angle_beta   90.00
_cell.angle_gamma   90.00
#
_symmetry.space_group_name_H-M   'P 1'
#
loop_
_entity.id
_entity.type
_entity.pdbx_description
1 polymer ?
#
loop_
_entity_poly.entity_id
_entity_poly.type
_entity_poly.pdbx_seq_one_letter_code
_entity_poly.pdbx_strand_id
1 'polypeptide(L)'
;FELTVPERAISTAMYKLAAIPAAFADPIFNNDSYELTGSLPVAKTENFKRMLHSFTEGEGIFTTKPSGYKELKAPFPTRKRVDYNPLNRKDYLLHVL
;
A
#
# COMPACT_ATOMS: atom_id res chain seq x y z
N PHE A 1 -6.21 -7.74 -3.81
CA PHE A 1 -4.81 -8.02 -4.17
C PHE A 1 -4.66 -9.52 -4.22
N GLU A 2 -3.81 -9.96 -5.10
CA GLU A 2 -3.37 -11.35 -5.26
C GLU A 2 -1.86 -11.32 -5.09
N LEU A 3 -1.37 -12.13 -4.17
CA LEU A 3 0.03 -12.18 -3.75
C LEU A 3 0.50 -13.62 -3.83
N THR A 4 1.55 -13.86 -4.61
CA THR A 4 2.24 -15.16 -4.66
C THR A 4 3.64 -14.97 -4.12
N VAL A 5 4.03 -15.77 -3.14
CA VAL A 5 5.35 -15.72 -2.50
C VAL A 5 5.92 -17.12 -2.31
N PRO A 6 7.24 -17.30 -2.34
CA PRO A 6 7.84 -18.60 -2.03
C PRO A 6 7.63 -18.96 -0.54
N GLU A 7 7.66 -20.25 -0.21
CA GLU A 7 7.46 -20.77 1.15
C GLU A 7 8.33 -20.08 2.20
N ARG A 8 9.61 -19.84 1.90
CA ARG A 8 10.55 -19.14 2.79
C ARG A 8 10.11 -17.72 3.19
N ALA A 9 9.28 -17.06 2.38
CA ALA A 9 8.92 -15.66 2.54
C ALA A 9 7.49 -15.42 3.06
N ILE A 10 6.67 -16.48 3.17
CA ILE A 10 5.25 -16.37 3.53
C ILE A 10 5.03 -15.71 4.90
N SER A 11 5.80 -16.13 5.91
CA SER A 11 5.68 -15.60 7.26
C SER A 11 5.99 -14.10 7.30
N THR A 12 7.03 -13.68 6.58
CA THR A 12 7.39 -12.25 6.46
C THR A 12 6.32 -11.46 5.70
N ALA A 13 5.77 -12.02 4.62
CA ALA A 13 4.72 -11.40 3.84
C ALA A 13 3.46 -11.16 4.71
N MET A 14 2.99 -12.19 5.42
CA MET A 14 1.84 -12.08 6.32
C MET A 14 2.09 -11.09 7.45
N TYR A 15 3.27 -11.11 8.06
CA TYR A 15 3.64 -10.14 9.10
C TYR A 15 3.59 -8.70 8.59
N LYS A 16 4.16 -8.42 7.40
CA LYS A 16 4.15 -7.09 6.80
C LYS A 16 2.74 -6.65 6.37
N LEU A 17 1.91 -7.57 5.91
CA LEU A 17 0.50 -7.32 5.60
C LEU A 17 -0.31 -7.01 6.87
N ALA A 18 -0.07 -7.72 7.97
CA ALA A 18 -0.72 -7.47 9.25
C ALA A 18 -0.30 -6.13 9.89
N ALA A 19 0.92 -5.66 9.60
CA ALA A 19 1.41 -4.35 10.05
C ALA A 19 0.75 -3.16 9.33
N ILE A 20 -0.01 -3.41 8.26
CA ILE A 20 -0.84 -2.41 7.58
C ILE A 20 -2.32 -2.78 7.77
N PRO A 21 -3.28 -1.87 7.51
CA PRO A 21 -4.72 -2.17 7.58
C PRO A 21 -5.22 -3.09 6.46
N ALA A 22 -4.48 -4.15 6.13
CA ALA A 22 -4.86 -5.16 5.16
C ALA A 22 -5.78 -6.21 5.79
N ALA A 23 -6.70 -6.73 5.00
CA ALA A 23 -7.50 -7.90 5.34
C ALA A 23 -7.23 -8.96 4.27
N PHE A 24 -6.83 -10.16 4.68
CA PHE A 24 -6.49 -11.26 3.78
C PHE A 24 -7.04 -12.57 4.33
N ALA A 25 -7.31 -13.51 3.42
CA ALA A 25 -7.74 -14.85 3.75
C ALA A 25 -6.53 -15.74 4.10
N ASP A 26 -6.81 -16.97 4.54
CA ASP A 26 -5.78 -17.96 4.80
C ASP A 26 -4.94 -18.25 3.54
N PRO A 27 -3.61 -18.42 3.68
CA PRO A 27 -2.74 -18.69 2.56
C PRO A 27 -2.99 -20.09 1.99
N ILE A 28 -3.02 -20.20 0.67
CA ILE A 28 -3.20 -21.46 -0.06
C ILE A 28 -1.84 -21.88 -0.62
N PHE A 29 -1.41 -23.10 -0.33
CA PHE A 29 -0.17 -23.65 -0.88
C PHE A 29 -0.42 -24.21 -2.29
N ASN A 30 0.40 -23.79 -3.25
CA ASN A 30 0.32 -24.19 -4.66
C ASN A 30 1.74 -24.31 -5.25
N ASN A 31 2.14 -25.53 -5.62
CA ASN A 31 3.39 -25.86 -6.32
C ASN A 31 4.61 -25.03 -5.86
N ASP A 32 5.01 -25.20 -4.59
CA ASP A 32 6.15 -24.52 -3.93
C ASP A 32 5.99 -23.02 -3.63
N SER A 33 4.78 -22.48 -3.84
CA SER A 33 4.46 -21.10 -3.52
C SER A 33 3.18 -21.00 -2.68
N TYR A 34 3.05 -19.89 -1.95
CA TYR A 34 1.84 -19.53 -1.24
C TYR A 34 1.12 -18.40 -1.94
N GLU A 35 -0.18 -18.59 -2.13
CA GLU A 35 -1.09 -17.60 -2.65
C GLU A 35 -1.91 -16.99 -1.51
N LEU A 36 -1.95 -15.65 -1.49
CA LEU A 36 -2.71 -14.84 -0.54
C LEU A 36 -3.62 -13.90 -1.33
N THR A 37 -4.89 -13.89 -0.96
CA THR A 37 -5.86 -12.95 -1.51
C THR A 37 -6.41 -12.05 -0.42
N GLY A 38 -6.66 -10.79 -0.76
CA GLY A 38 -7.12 -9.83 0.23
C GLY A 38 -7.37 -8.43 -0.30
N SER A 39 -7.54 -7.48 0.62
CA SER A 39 -7.69 -6.05 0.37
C SER A 39 -6.71 -5.27 1.24
N LEU A 40 -6.19 -4.16 0.72
CA LEU A 40 -5.34 -3.25 1.49
C LEU A 40 -5.55 -1.80 1.04
N PRO A 41 -5.21 -0.81 1.89
CA PRO A 41 -5.37 0.60 1.53
C PRO A 41 -4.46 0.99 0.38
N VAL A 42 -5.00 1.66 -0.64
CA VAL A 42 -4.27 2.10 -1.84
C VAL A 42 -3.02 2.91 -1.51
N ALA A 43 -3.09 3.76 -0.48
CA ALA A 43 -1.97 4.57 -0.02
C ALA A 43 -0.76 3.75 0.51
N LYS A 44 -0.97 2.48 0.87
CA LYS A 44 0.08 1.59 1.39
C LYS A 44 0.57 0.59 0.33
N THR A 45 -0.17 0.41 -0.77
CA THR A 45 0.16 -0.55 -1.85
C THR A 45 1.58 -0.41 -2.36
N GLU A 46 1.97 0.82 -2.69
CA GLU A 46 3.26 1.08 -3.34
C GLU A 46 4.45 0.84 -2.39
N ASN A 47 4.30 1.18 -1.10
CA ASN A 47 5.31 0.85 -0.09
C ASN A 47 5.44 -0.67 0.10
N PHE A 48 4.32 -1.39 0.14
CA PHE A 48 4.33 -2.84 0.26
C PHE A 48 5.00 -3.50 -0.95
N LYS A 49 4.63 -3.07 -2.17
CA LYS A 49 5.22 -3.55 -3.42
C LYS A 49 6.74 -3.39 -3.45
N ARG A 50 7.26 -2.24 -3.00
CA ARG A 50 8.72 -2.02 -2.91
C ARG A 50 9.40 -2.96 -1.93
N MET A 51 8.81 -3.19 -0.76
CA MET A 51 9.37 -4.11 0.24
C MET A 51 9.34 -5.56 -0.23
N LEU A 52 8.31 -5.94 -0.98
CA LEU A 52 8.09 -7.30 -1.45
C LEU A 52 9.29 -7.86 -2.21
N HIS A 53 9.86 -7.09 -3.13
CA HIS A 53 11.05 -7.52 -3.88
C HIS A 53 12.25 -7.82 -2.98
N SER A 54 12.37 -7.15 -1.83
CA SER A 54 13.51 -7.32 -0.93
C SER A 54 13.46 -8.62 -0.13
N PHE A 55 12.28 -9.05 0.35
CA PHE A 55 12.17 -10.24 1.20
C PHE A 55 11.76 -11.50 0.43
N THR A 56 11.36 -11.35 -0.84
CA THR A 56 11.09 -12.48 -1.75
C THR A 56 12.23 -12.75 -2.72
N GLU A 57 13.35 -12.03 -2.60
CA GLU A 57 14.49 -12.11 -3.53
C GLU A 57 14.09 -11.94 -5.01
N GLY A 58 12.99 -11.22 -5.26
CA GLY A 58 12.46 -10.98 -6.60
C GLY A 58 11.48 -12.03 -7.13
N GLU A 59 11.25 -13.14 -6.43
CA GLU A 59 10.32 -14.21 -6.86
C GLU A 59 8.85 -13.86 -6.60
N GLY A 60 8.59 -12.92 -5.68
CA GLY A 60 7.22 -12.57 -5.30
C GLY A 60 6.47 -11.85 -6.41
N ILE A 61 5.23 -12.29 -6.66
CA ILE A 61 4.31 -11.67 -7.61
C ILE A 61 3.20 -10.98 -6.84
N PHE A 62 2.92 -9.71 -7.18
CA PHE A 62 1.90 -8.93 -6.50
C PHE A 62 1.04 -8.15 -7.49
N THR A 63 -0.24 -8.50 -7.54
CA THR A 63 -1.22 -7.92 -8.43
C THR A 63 -2.33 -7.23 -7.63
N THR A 64 -2.74 -6.05 -8.10
CA THR A 64 -3.81 -5.29 -7.45
C THR A 64 -4.82 -4.77 -8.46
N LYS A 65 -6.07 -4.71 -8.02
CA LYS A 65 -7.17 -4.07 -8.74
C LYS A 65 -7.93 -3.17 -7.76
N PRO A 66 -8.47 -2.02 -8.21
CA PRO A 66 -9.41 -1.24 -7.42
C PRO A 66 -10.59 -2.11 -6.98
N SER A 67 -11.06 -1.98 -5.74
CA SER A 67 -12.21 -2.74 -5.24
C SER A 67 -13.31 -1.87 -4.63
N GLY A 68 -12.95 -0.92 -3.75
CA GLY A 68 -13.93 -0.07 -3.07
C GLY A 68 -13.30 0.81 -2.00
N TYR A 69 -14.16 1.48 -1.24
CA TYR A 69 -13.78 2.42 -0.19
C TYR A 69 -14.13 1.87 1.18
N LYS A 70 -13.31 2.23 2.18
CA LYS A 70 -13.57 1.97 3.59
C LYS A 70 -13.47 3.28 4.36
N GLU A 71 -14.22 3.36 5.45
CA GLU A 71 -14.15 4.49 6.36
C GLU A 71 -12.73 4.66 6.92
N LEU A 72 -12.22 5.88 6.83
CA LEU A 72 -10.90 6.21 7.35
C LEU A 72 -11.03 6.53 8.84
N LYS A 73 -10.55 5.61 9.69
CA LYS A 73 -10.47 5.83 11.15
C LYS A 73 -9.29 6.71 11.58
N ALA A 74 -8.36 6.98 10.68
CA ALA A 74 -7.19 7.82 10.90
C ALA A 74 -7.50 9.30 10.58
N PRO A 75 -6.72 10.25 11.10
CA PRO A 75 -6.83 11.65 10.68
C PRO A 75 -6.64 11.78 9.17
N PHE A 76 -7.35 12.74 8.57
CA PHE A 76 -7.26 12.98 7.13
C PHE A 76 -5.82 13.31 6.72
N PRO A 77 -5.30 12.70 5.65
CA PRO A 77 -3.98 13.02 5.15
C PRO A 77 -3.97 14.48 4.67
N THR A 78 -3.01 15.25 5.16
CA THR A 78 -2.74 16.60 4.66
C THR A 78 -1.55 16.56 3.73
N ARG A 79 -1.61 17.31 2.62
CA ARG A 79 -0.49 17.50 1.71
C ARG A 79 -0.16 18.99 1.68
N LYS A 80 1.09 19.34 1.98
CA LYS A 80 1.56 20.72 1.83
C LYS A 80 1.34 21.15 0.38
N ARG A 81 0.77 22.33 0.17
CA ARG A 81 0.65 22.91 -1.17
C ARG A 81 2.04 23.08 -1.76
N VAL A 82 2.18 22.71 -3.03
CA VAL A 82 3.43 22.88 -3.79
C VAL A 82 3.61 24.34 -4.21
N ASP A 83 2.48 25.02 -4.45
CA ASP A 83 2.42 26.40 -4.92
C ASP A 83 1.79 27.31 -3.85
N TYR A 84 1.88 28.61 -4.07
CA TYR A 84 1.25 29.64 -3.27
C TYR A 84 -0.25 29.43 -3.21
N ASN A 85 -0.84 29.72 -2.06
CA ASN A 85 -2.24 29.43 -1.82
C ASN A 85 -3.13 30.61 -2.29
N PRO A 86 -3.84 30.52 -3.43
CA PRO A 86 -4.71 31.60 -3.87
C PRO A 86 -5.87 31.86 -2.90
N LEU A 87 -6.21 30.89 -2.03
CA LEU A 87 -7.22 31.07 -0.99
C LEU A 87 -6.74 32.01 0.13
N ASN A 88 -5.42 32.21 0.28
CA ASN A 88 -4.85 33.25 1.13
C ASN A 88 -4.34 34.40 0.26
N ARG A 89 -5.26 35.29 -0.12
CA ARG A 89 -5.00 36.38 -1.06
C ARG A 89 -3.81 37.27 -0.67
N LYS A 90 -3.65 37.58 0.62
CA LYS A 90 -2.58 38.47 1.09
C LYS A 90 -1.22 37.84 0.79
N ASP A 91 -1.01 36.60 1.25
CA ASP A 91 0.26 35.89 1.08
C ASP A 91 0.52 35.52 -0.38
N TYR A 92 -0.52 35.24 -1.16
CA TYR A 92 -0.42 34.94 -2.58
C TYR A 92 0.08 36.13 -3.39
N LEU A 93 -0.47 37.33 -3.15
CA LEU A 93 -0.08 38.53 -3.88
C LEU A 93 1.36 38.96 -3.62
N LEU A 94 1.96 38.62 -2.46
CA LEU A 94 3.38 38.88 -2.20
C LEU A 94 4.34 38.09 -3.10
N HIS A 95 3.89 36.97 -3.67
CA HIS A 95 4.76 36.07 -4.43
C HIS A 95 4.49 36.10 -5.94
N VAL A 96 3.37 36.69 -6.36
CA VAL A 96 2.92 36.77 -7.76
C VAL A 96 3.12 38.17 -8.36
N LEU A 97 3.32 39.19 -7.52
CA LEU A 97 3.77 40.53 -7.94
C LEU A 97 5.30 40.62 -7.83
#